data_AF-A0A2N1VUY3-F1
#
_entry.id   AF-A0A2N1VUY3-F1
#
_cell.length_a   1.000
_cell.length_b   1.000
_cell.length_c   1.000
_cell.angle_alpha   90.00
_cell.angle_beta   90.00
_cell.angle_gamma   90.00
#
_symmetry.space_group_name_H-M   'P 1'
#
loop_
_entity.id
_entity.type
_entity.pdbx_description
1 polymer ?
#
loop_
_entity_poly.entity_id
_entity_poly.type
_entity_poly.pdbx_seq_one_letter_code
_entity_poly.pdbx_strand_id
1 'polypeptide(L)'
;MNEGNKSVYSNTTAKVRRIFQLLLGVFLLLAGISHLTWSRVEFLAQVPKWLPLNGNFVVILSGITEILLGGALIFLTNQRVKVGWIVAVFFVLIFPGNISQYLNGIDAFGLETDNARFIRLFFQPVLVFWALWSTGAFKACMGAKNQNLNK
;
A
#
# COMPACT_ATOMS: atom_id res chain seq x y z
N MET A 1 -23.01 -25.10 -13.96
CA MET A 1 -21.52 -24.99 -13.99
C MET A 1 -20.92 -26.15 -13.21
N ASN A 2 -20.08 -26.98 -13.85
CA ASN A 2 -19.54 -28.22 -13.27
C ASN A 2 -18.34 -27.96 -12.32
N GLU A 3 -18.09 -28.86 -11.37
CA GLU A 3 -17.09 -28.68 -10.29
C GLU A 3 -15.66 -28.46 -10.81
N GLY A 4 -15.31 -29.10 -11.93
CA GLY A 4 -14.01 -28.93 -12.60
C GLY A 4 -13.73 -27.50 -13.06
N ASN A 5 -14.75 -26.73 -13.47
CA ASN A 5 -14.54 -25.33 -13.82
C ASN A 5 -14.27 -24.48 -12.57
N LYS A 6 -14.95 -24.75 -11.44
CA LYS A 6 -14.77 -23.99 -10.19
C LYS A 6 -13.34 -24.10 -9.65
N SER A 7 -12.71 -25.27 -9.72
CA SER A 7 -11.35 -25.49 -9.22
C SER A 7 -10.29 -24.77 -10.06
N VAL A 8 -10.43 -24.79 -11.39
CA VAL A 8 -9.53 -24.08 -12.32
C VAL A 8 -9.62 -22.56 -12.13
N TYR A 9 -10.83 -21.99 -12.07
CA TYR A 9 -11.01 -20.55 -11.84
C TYR A 9 -10.46 -20.09 -10.47
N SER A 10 -10.64 -20.91 -9.43
CA SER A 10 -10.11 -20.65 -8.09
C SER A 10 -8.57 -20.59 -8.09
N ASN A 11 -7.92 -21.56 -8.74
CA ASN A 11 -6.47 -21.65 -8.85
C ASN A 11 -5.86 -20.49 -9.65
N THR A 12 -6.45 -20.13 -10.79
CA THR A 12 -6.00 -18.97 -11.59
C THR A 12 -6.10 -17.68 -10.79
N THR A 13 -7.22 -17.48 -10.09
CA THR A 13 -7.43 -16.28 -9.26
C THR A 13 -6.46 -16.22 -8.07
N ALA A 14 -6.05 -17.37 -7.51
CA ALA A 14 -5.03 -17.44 -6.47
C ALA A 14 -3.62 -17.07 -7.00
N LYS A 15 -3.26 -17.56 -8.20
CA LYS A 15 -1.98 -17.21 -8.85
C LYS A 15 -1.90 -15.73 -9.18
N VAL A 16 -2.95 -15.15 -9.77
CA VAL A 16 -3.01 -13.72 -10.10
C VAL A 16 -2.84 -12.88 -8.84
N ARG A 17 -3.61 -13.14 -7.78
CA ARG A 17 -3.47 -12.44 -6.50
C ARG A 17 -2.05 -12.51 -5.94
N ARG A 18 -1.40 -13.67 -6.04
CA ARG A 18 -0.01 -13.84 -5.59
C ARG A 18 0.97 -13.00 -6.41
N ILE A 19 0.83 -12.92 -7.73
CA ILE A 19 1.67 -12.06 -8.59
C ILE A 19 1.51 -10.61 -8.16
N PHE A 20 0.27 -10.12 -8.06
CA PHE A 20 -0.02 -8.75 -7.62
C PHE A 20 0.49 -8.46 -6.21
N GLN A 21 0.42 -9.43 -5.29
CA GLN A 21 0.99 -9.30 -3.95
C GLN A 21 2.52 -9.16 -3.98
N LEU A 22 3.21 -9.94 -4.82
CA LEU A 22 4.67 -9.85 -4.99
C LEU A 22 5.08 -8.52 -5.61
N LEU A 23 4.35 -8.07 -6.64
CA LEU A 23 4.56 -6.76 -7.26
C LEU A 23 4.41 -5.62 -6.23
N LEU A 24 3.38 -5.68 -5.39
CA LEU A 24 3.19 -4.71 -4.31
C LEU A 24 4.34 -4.77 -3.29
N GLY A 25 4.83 -5.96 -2.96
CA GLY A 25 5.97 -6.13 -2.06
C GLY A 25 7.26 -5.55 -2.62
N VAL A 26 7.54 -5.79 -3.91
CA VAL A 26 8.70 -5.19 -4.61
C VAL A 26 8.56 -3.68 -4.68
N PHE A 27 7.36 -3.16 -4.99
CA PHE A 27 7.09 -1.73 -5.01
C PHE A 27 7.40 -1.08 -3.65
N LEU A 28 6.93 -1.66 -2.54
CA LEU A 28 7.24 -1.15 -1.20
C LEU A 28 8.73 -1.24 -0.86
N LEU A 29 9.42 -2.32 -1.25
CA LEU A 29 10.87 -2.42 -1.05
C LEU A 29 11.61 -1.30 -1.76
N LEU A 30 11.28 -1.05 -3.04
CA LEU A 30 11.91 0.01 -3.82
C LEU A 30 11.59 1.40 -3.27
N ALA A 31 10.34 1.64 -2.85
CA ALA A 31 9.95 2.89 -2.20
C ALA A 31 10.68 3.11 -0.88
N GLY A 32 10.77 2.07 -0.04
CA GLY A 32 11.46 2.17 1.25
C GLY A 32 12.97 2.35 1.11
N ILE A 33 13.57 1.73 0.09
CA ILE A 33 14.98 1.98 -0.24
C ILE A 33 15.14 3.44 -0.71
N SER A 34 14.29 3.95 -1.60
CA SER A 34 14.42 5.32 -2.12
C SER A 34 14.25 6.40 -1.05
N HIS A 35 13.43 6.17 -0.02
CA HIS A 35 13.35 7.02 1.18
C HIS A 35 14.70 7.21 1.87
N LEU A 36 15.51 6.15 1.89
CA LEU A 36 16.78 6.11 2.62
C LEU A 36 17.98 6.49 1.75
N THR A 37 17.80 6.61 0.43
CA THR A 37 18.90 6.79 -0.53
C THR A 37 18.73 8.04 -1.38
N TRP A 38 18.03 7.96 -2.52
CA TRP A 38 18.08 8.96 -3.59
C TRP A 38 16.85 9.87 -3.66
N SER A 39 15.77 9.58 -2.94
CA SER A 39 14.54 10.38 -2.97
C SER A 39 14.20 11.05 -1.64
N ARG A 40 15.17 11.08 -0.71
CA ARG A 40 14.96 11.52 0.67
C ARG A 40 14.47 12.97 0.77
N VAL A 41 14.94 13.86 -0.11
CA VAL A 41 14.57 15.29 -0.12
C VAL A 41 13.12 15.45 -0.56
N GLU A 42 12.72 14.71 -1.60
CA GLU A 42 11.37 14.69 -2.15
C GLU A 42 10.37 14.17 -1.11
N PHE A 43 10.70 13.10 -0.39
CA PHE A 43 9.87 12.60 0.72
C PHE A 43 9.79 13.60 1.87
N LEU A 44 10.90 14.26 2.23
CA LEU A 44 10.90 15.25 3.29
C LEU A 44 9.99 16.44 2.96
N ALA A 45 9.99 16.90 1.71
CA ALA A 45 9.14 18.00 1.27
C ALA A 45 7.65 17.70 1.46
N GLN A 46 7.25 16.42 1.40
CA GLN A 46 5.85 16.01 1.56
C GLN A 46 5.39 15.92 3.02
N VAL A 47 6.29 15.93 4.00
CA VAL A 47 5.91 15.83 5.40
C VAL A 47 5.03 17.03 5.78
N PRO A 48 3.78 16.82 6.24
CA PRO A 48 2.88 17.93 6.55
C PRO A 48 3.44 18.79 7.70
N LYS A 49 3.45 20.12 7.53
CA LYS A 49 3.99 21.06 8.52
C LYS A 49 3.26 21.06 9.87
N TRP A 50 2.00 20.62 9.89
CA TRP A 50 1.20 20.50 11.10
C TRP A 50 1.54 19.25 11.94
N LEU A 51 2.30 18.30 11.39
CA LEU A 51 2.71 17.11 12.11
C LEU A 51 3.80 17.49 13.14
N PRO A 52 3.57 17.31 14.45
CA PRO A 52 4.51 17.74 15.49
C PRO A 52 5.67 16.76 15.67
N LEU A 53 6.26 16.30 14.56
CA LEU A 53 7.37 15.36 14.52
C LEU A 53 8.47 15.90 13.61
N ASN A 54 9.71 15.53 13.89
CA ASN A 54 10.82 15.86 13.00
C ASN A 54 10.63 15.16 11.63
N GLY A 55 10.61 15.92 10.54
CA GLY A 55 10.35 15.37 9.21
C GLY A 55 11.38 14.33 8.76
N ASN A 56 12.67 14.51 9.08
CA ASN A 56 13.69 13.51 8.76
C ASN A 56 13.45 12.19 9.49
N PHE A 57 13.01 12.25 10.75
CA PHE A 57 12.64 11.06 11.51
C PHE A 57 11.45 10.34 10.87
N VAL A 58 10.42 11.09 10.46
CA VAL A 58 9.24 10.53 9.78
C VAL A 58 9.63 9.79 8.49
N VAL A 59 10.46 10.40 7.65
CA VAL A 59 10.92 9.83 6.36
C VAL A 59 11.78 8.57 6.55
N ILE A 60 12.69 8.57 7.53
CA ILE A 60 13.52 7.38 7.81
C ILE A 60 12.63 6.24 8.30
N LEU A 61 11.74 6.53 9.25
CA LEU A 61 10.90 5.51 9.87
C LEU A 61 9.90 4.93 8.87
N SER A 62 9.31 5.76 7.99
CA SER A 62 8.45 5.28 6.92
C SER A 62 9.24 4.40 5.94
N GLY A 63 10.44 4.81 5.52
CA GLY A 63 11.28 4.01 4.62
C GLY A 63 11.64 2.64 5.18
N ILE A 64 12.02 2.55 6.46
CA ILE A 64 12.27 1.27 7.15
C ILE A 64 10.98 0.44 7.19
N THR A 65 9.85 1.07 7.52
CA THR A 65 8.54 0.40 7.59
C THR A 65 8.15 -0.20 6.24
N GLU A 66 8.34 0.54 5.15
CA GLU A 66 8.07 0.05 3.79
C GLU A 66 8.95 -1.14 3.41
N ILE A 67 10.24 -1.12 3.75
CA ILE A 67 11.14 -2.25 3.51
C ILE A 67 10.63 -3.50 4.24
N LEU A 68 10.29 -3.36 5.52
CA LEU A 68 9.78 -4.47 6.34
C LEU A 68 8.46 -5.01 5.81
N LEU A 69 7.53 -4.12 5.43
CA LEU A 69 6.23 -4.50 4.88
C LEU A 69 6.35 -5.13 3.48
N GLY A 70 7.24 -4.61 2.64
CA GLY A 70 7.54 -5.16 1.32
C GLY A 70 8.13 -6.57 1.43
N GLY A 71 9.11 -6.75 2.32
CA GLY A 71 9.65 -8.07 2.67
C GLY A 71 8.58 -9.01 3.23
N ALA A 72 7.72 -8.53 4.14
CA ALA A 72 6.63 -9.31 4.70
C ALA A 72 5.64 -9.80 3.64
N LEU A 73 5.27 -8.95 2.66
CA LEU A 73 4.41 -9.35 1.54
C LEU A 73 5.05 -10.46 0.69
N ILE A 74 6.37 -10.43 0.50
CA ILE A 74 7.08 -11.42 -0.30
C ILE A 74 7.23 -12.74 0.47
N PHE A 75 7.77 -12.68 1.69
CA PHE A 75 8.25 -13.85 2.43
C PHE A 75 7.23 -14.44 3.42
N LEU A 76 6.37 -13.64 4.06
CA LEU A 76 5.43 -14.14 5.09
C LEU A 76 4.14 -14.71 4.49
N THR A 77 4.28 -15.84 3.80
CA THR A 77 3.18 -16.48 3.06
C THR A 77 2.03 -17.01 3.93
N ASN A 78 2.29 -17.30 5.20
CA ASN A 78 1.29 -17.79 6.15
C ASN A 78 0.49 -16.66 6.82
N GLN A 79 0.98 -15.41 6.76
CA GLN A 79 0.36 -14.26 7.44
C GLN A 79 -0.17 -13.20 6.48
N ARG A 80 -0.35 -13.55 5.21
CA ARG A 80 -0.68 -12.61 4.12
C ARG A 80 -1.88 -11.72 4.45
N VAL A 81 -2.95 -12.28 5.00
CA VAL A 81 -4.16 -11.52 5.38
C VAL A 81 -3.85 -10.43 6.41
N LYS A 82 -3.06 -10.74 7.45
CA LYS A 82 -2.66 -9.76 8.48
C LYS A 82 -1.77 -8.69 7.88
N VAL A 83 -0.76 -9.11 7.11
CA VAL A 83 0.17 -8.19 6.43
C VAL A 83 -0.60 -7.25 5.49
N GLY A 84 -1.59 -7.75 4.74
CA GLY A 84 -2.42 -6.94 3.85
C GLY A 84 -3.20 -5.85 4.57
N TRP A 85 -3.76 -6.15 5.74
CA TRP A 85 -4.40 -5.13 6.59
C TRP A 85 -3.42 -4.09 7.10
N ILE A 86 -2.24 -4.52 7.57
CA ILE A 86 -1.21 -3.59 8.05
C ILE A 86 -0.75 -2.66 6.93
N VAL A 87 -0.49 -3.20 5.73
CA VAL A 87 -0.13 -2.41 4.55
C VAL A 87 -1.23 -1.43 4.16
N ALA A 88 -2.50 -1.86 4.19
CA ALA A 88 -3.64 -0.98 3.92
C ALA A 88 -3.72 0.18 4.91
N VAL A 89 -3.55 -0.08 6.22
CA VAL A 89 -3.51 0.96 7.25
C VAL A 89 -2.31 1.88 7.05
N PHE A 90 -1.14 1.33 6.75
CA PHE A 90 0.06 2.10 6.46
C PHE A 90 -0.16 3.08 5.30
N PHE A 91 -0.78 2.62 4.19
CA PHE A 91 -1.15 3.52 3.08
C PHE A 91 -2.09 4.64 3.52
N VAL A 92 -3.07 4.38 4.39
CA VAL A 92 -3.92 5.45 4.93
C VAL A 92 -3.11 6.44 5.77
N LEU A 93 -2.18 5.95 6.59
CA LEU A 93 -1.34 6.78 7.47
C LEU A 93 -0.38 7.70 6.72
N ILE A 94 0.16 7.28 5.58
CA ILE A 94 1.06 8.13 4.76
C ILE A 94 0.30 9.07 3.82
N PHE A 95 -1.01 8.85 3.60
CA PHE A 95 -1.81 9.64 2.66
C PHE A 95 -1.81 11.15 2.92
N PRO A 96 -1.78 11.66 4.17
CA PRO A 96 -1.65 13.08 4.43
C PRO A 96 -0.43 13.75 3.77
N GLY A 97 0.66 13.00 3.53
CA GLY A 97 1.81 13.51 2.78
C GLY A 97 1.48 13.82 1.31
N ASN A 98 0.73 12.94 0.64
CA ASN A 98 0.27 13.17 -0.73
C ASN A 98 -0.69 14.38 -0.81
N ILE A 99 -1.59 14.52 0.18
CA ILE A 99 -2.49 15.67 0.28
C ILE A 99 -1.68 16.96 0.50
N SER A 100 -0.70 16.94 1.40
CA SER A 100 0.19 18.06 1.66
C SER A 100 0.94 18.49 0.39
N GLN A 101 1.41 17.54 -0.42
CA GLN A 101 2.04 17.84 -1.70
C GLN A 101 1.09 18.61 -2.63
N TYR A 102 -0.15 18.12 -2.77
CA TYR A 102 -1.15 18.73 -3.64
C TYR A 102 -1.53 20.13 -3.17
N LEU A 103 -1.88 20.30 -1.89
CA LEU A 103 -2.35 21.58 -1.34
C LEU A 103 -1.27 22.67 -1.36
N ASN A 104 0.00 22.29 -1.20
CA ASN A 104 1.11 23.24 -1.15
C ASN A 104 1.83 23.39 -2.51
N GLY A 105 1.37 22.73 -3.58
CA GLY A 105 1.99 22.82 -4.90
C GLY A 105 3.45 22.37 -4.94
N ILE A 106 3.80 21.33 -4.17
CA ILE A 106 5.20 20.90 -4.02
C ILE A 106 5.62 20.00 -5.19
N ASP A 107 6.69 20.41 -5.86
CA ASP A 107 7.32 19.61 -6.92
C ASP A 107 8.18 18.51 -6.31
N ALA A 108 7.79 17.26 -6.54
CA ALA A 108 8.45 16.07 -6.01
C ALA A 108 8.13 14.86 -6.90
N PHE A 109 9.10 13.95 -7.06
CA PHE A 109 9.00 12.76 -7.92
C PHE A 109 8.65 13.06 -9.39
N GLY A 110 9.14 14.18 -9.93
CA GLY A 110 8.82 14.61 -11.30
C GLY A 110 7.37 15.06 -11.51
N LEU A 111 6.63 15.35 -10.43
CA LEU A 111 5.27 15.88 -10.49
C LEU A 111 5.28 17.41 -10.35
N GLU A 112 5.29 18.09 -11.49
CA GLU A 112 5.42 19.55 -11.59
C GLU A 112 4.07 20.29 -11.78
N THR A 113 2.97 19.56 -11.93
CA THR A 113 1.65 20.17 -12.19
C THR A 113 0.60 19.76 -11.17
N ASP A 114 -0.36 20.64 -10.92
CA ASP A 114 -1.49 20.37 -10.02
C ASP A 114 -2.33 19.18 -10.48
N ASN A 115 -2.53 19.04 -11.79
CA ASN A 115 -3.24 17.90 -12.37
C ASN A 115 -2.53 16.57 -12.05
N ALA A 116 -1.20 16.52 -12.18
CA ALA A 116 -0.43 15.32 -11.86
C ALA A 116 -0.49 14.98 -10.36
N ARG A 117 -0.38 15.99 -9.49
CA ARG A 117 -0.55 15.82 -8.03
C ARG A 117 -1.97 15.37 -7.65
N PHE A 118 -3.00 15.91 -8.29
CA PHE A 118 -4.39 15.55 -8.06
C PHE A 118 -4.69 14.11 -8.47
N ILE A 119 -4.25 13.70 -9.66
CA ILE A 119 -4.38 12.31 -10.14
C ILE A 119 -3.72 11.34 -9.15
N ARG A 120 -2.57 11.73 -8.57
CA ARG A 120 -1.88 10.91 -7.57
C ARG A 120 -2.73 10.56 -6.36
N LEU A 121 -3.64 11.44 -5.94
CA LEU A 121 -4.51 11.18 -4.79
C LEU A 121 -5.42 9.96 -5.01
N PHE A 122 -5.84 9.70 -6.25
CA PHE A 122 -6.67 8.55 -6.59
C PHE A 122 -5.92 7.22 -6.58
N PHE A 123 -4.59 7.24 -6.70
CA PHE A 123 -3.82 6.00 -6.56
C PHE A 123 -3.78 5.48 -5.12
N GLN A 124 -3.95 6.34 -4.11
CA GLN A 124 -3.94 5.88 -2.72
C GLN A 124 -5.06 4.87 -2.39
N PRO A 125 -6.36 5.15 -2.66
CA PRO A 125 -7.41 4.15 -2.44
C PRO A 125 -7.23 2.90 -3.30
N VAL A 126 -6.64 3.03 -4.49
CA VAL A 126 -6.29 1.88 -5.35
C VAL A 126 -5.23 1.01 -4.67
N LEU A 127 -4.18 1.59 -4.09
CA LEU A 127 -3.14 0.87 -3.36
C LEU A 127 -3.68 0.16 -2.11
N VAL A 128 -4.58 0.82 -1.37
CA VAL A 128 -5.29 0.22 -0.22
C VAL A 128 -6.09 -0.99 -0.69
N PHE A 129 -6.89 -0.85 -1.75
CA PHE A 129 -7.66 -1.95 -2.30
C PHE A 129 -6.76 -3.09 -2.80
N TRP A 130 -5.68 -2.77 -3.51
CA TRP A 130 -4.72 -3.74 -4.00
C TRP A 130 -4.12 -4.56 -2.85
N ALA A 131 -3.69 -3.91 -1.75
CA ALA A 131 -3.18 -4.60 -0.57
C ALA A 131 -4.21 -5.59 0.01
N LEU A 132 -5.46 -5.17 0.18
CA LEU A 132 -6.52 -6.00 0.75
C LEU A 132 -6.94 -7.15 -0.17
N TRP A 133 -7.02 -6.89 -1.48
CA TRP A 133 -7.46 -7.86 -2.46
C TRP A 133 -6.39 -8.93 -2.75
N SER A 134 -5.15 -8.51 -3.00
CA SER A 134 -4.05 -9.42 -3.38
C SER A 134 -3.66 -10.38 -2.27
N THR A 135 -3.82 -9.97 -1.01
CA THR A 135 -3.53 -10.80 0.17
C THR A 135 -4.72 -11.67 0.61
N GLY A 136 -5.89 -11.48 0.02
CA GLY A 136 -7.14 -12.15 0.43
C GLY A 136 -7.81 -11.55 1.66
N ALA A 137 -7.28 -10.47 2.24
CA ALA A 137 -7.88 -9.79 3.39
C ALA A 137 -9.31 -9.30 3.12
N PHE A 138 -9.59 -8.84 1.89
CA PHE A 138 -10.93 -8.44 1.48
C PHE A 138 -11.95 -9.58 1.61
N LYS A 139 -11.60 -10.80 1.17
CA LYS A 139 -12.46 -11.99 1.30
C LYS A 139 -12.66 -12.41 2.75
N ALA A 140 -11.59 -12.36 3.56
CA ALA A 140 -11.68 -12.68 4.98
C ALA A 140 -12.66 -11.74 5.72
N CYS A 141 -12.63 -10.45 5.39
CA CYS A 141 -13.55 -9.45 5.95
C CYS A 141 -15.02 -9.71 5.57
N MET A 142 -15.29 -9.97 4.29
CA MET A 142 -16.65 -10.27 3.83
C MET A 142 -17.19 -11.59 4.42
N GLY A 143 -16.35 -12.62 4.52
CA GLY A 143 -16.72 -13.89 5.15
C GLY A 143 -17.05 -13.74 6.64
N ALA A 144 -16.28 -12.94 7.38
CA ALA A 144 -16.53 -12.65 8.79
C ALA A 144 -17.84 -11.87 9.01
N LYS A 145 -18.19 -10.93 8.12
CA LYS A 145 -19.48 -10.21 8.19
C LYS A 145 -20.68 -11.15 8.02
N ASN A 146 -20.62 -12.08 7.06
CA ASN A 146 -21.71 -13.02 6.82
C ASN A 146 -21.94 -14.00 7.98
N GLN A 147 -20.91 -14.35 8.75
CA GLN A 147 -21.09 -15.18 9.95
C GLN A 147 -21.72 -14.42 11.12
N ASN A 148 -21.48 -13.12 11.23
CA ASN A 148 -22.08 -12.29 12.29
C ASN A 148 -23.54 -11.91 12.01
N LEU A 149 -23.97 -11.90 10.74
CA LEU A 149 -25.37 -11.64 10.36
C LEU A 149 -26.30 -12.85 10.54
N ASN A 150 -25.75 -14.05 10.68
CA ASN A 150 -26.49 -15.32 10.84
C ASN A 150 -26.48 -15.84 12.29
N LYS A 151 -26.04 -15.02 13.25
CA LYS A 151 -26.14 -15.26 14.69
C LYS A 151 -27.17 -14.30 15.28
#